data_AF-A0AAU9CY19-F1
#
_entry.id   AF-A0AAU9CY19-F1
#
_cell.length_a   1.000
_cell.length_b   1.000
_cell.length_c   1.000
_cell.angle_alpha   90.00
_cell.angle_beta   90.00
_cell.angle_gamma   90.00
#
_symmetry.space_group_name_H-M   'P 1'
#
loop_
_entity.id
_entity.type
_entity.pdbx_description
1 polymer ?
#
loop_
_entity_poly.entity_id
_entity_poly.type
_entity_poly.pdbx_seq_one_letter_code
_entity_poly.pdbx_strand_id
1 'polypeptide(L)'
;MKKAFIYLGGLLMLLFFVYVTTPTIAYGFMLFPILILVSGGGIQYFLSKSGANENSKYSKILPIFLGLVAGYLVLANVFSSWALFHSDDYRNLIGTVKEGKDFSERIAPISTEDIRIVDKGMARRLGDKMLGSKPALGSQTDLGEFSIQSVNGKLYWVAPLLHSGFFKWLSNGDGTPGYVMVSANNERDVRLVGTVGGAPVRIKYQPNAYFFDNLYRHTYFDGNITRGLTDFTFEIDDNGKPYWVITGYKKKIGFSGNEAEKVIVMDPATGDTEYFDIDKAPAWIDRIQPEHFIASQLKDWGEYVHGYWNFSNQGKLTITDGLTLVYGSNGKSYWYTGLTSVGADDGTVGFALVDTRTKQTTWYPLTGATEEAARQSAMGKVQEKGYEASFPVAYNINNVPTYVMSLKDNAGLVKMIAMVSVQDYSIVGVGANVKEALRDYKGVLNGKGNAIATSSNVASFEIETEVVRVGADTRNGNTFYYMILKGFENKVFVGGSTISNEIPITTVGDRVKVSYDDGGNELVDINSFDNLEFQLQKTEGQQKLERYFEATAKANIEK
;
A
#
# COMPACT_ATOMS: atom_id res chain seq x y z
N MET A 1 15.76 38.46 45.72
CA MET A 1 16.15 38.52 44.28
C MET A 1 16.75 37.20 43.77
N LYS A 2 17.88 36.68 44.28
CA LYS A 2 18.50 35.44 43.76
C LYS A 2 17.58 34.21 43.69
N LYS A 3 16.74 33.96 44.71
CA LYS A 3 15.76 32.85 44.71
C LYS A 3 14.68 33.01 43.62
N ALA A 4 14.20 34.22 43.38
CA ALA A 4 13.18 34.50 42.36
C ALA A 4 13.69 34.23 40.93
N PHE A 5 14.95 34.58 40.63
CA PHE A 5 15.57 34.26 39.34
C PHE A 5 15.70 32.75 39.11
N ILE A 6 15.97 31.97 40.16
CA ILE A 6 16.07 30.51 40.05
C ILE A 6 14.69 29.89 39.79
N TYR A 7 13.65 30.33 40.51
CA TYR A 7 12.29 29.86 40.25
C TYR A 7 11.80 30.22 38.85
N LEU A 8 12.11 31.44 38.38
CA LEU A 8 11.80 31.86 37.02
C LEU A 8 12.56 31.02 35.98
N GLY A 9 13.84 30.74 36.20
CA GLY A 9 14.63 29.85 35.34
C GLY A 9 14.09 28.42 35.29
N GLY A 10 13.66 27.88 36.44
CA GLY A 10 13.02 26.55 36.51
C GLY A 10 11.68 26.50 35.77
N LEU A 11 10.86 27.53 35.91
CA LEU A 11 9.59 27.65 35.17
C LEU A 11 9.83 27.75 33.66
N LEU A 12 10.80 28.56 33.23
CA LEU A 12 11.17 28.67 31.82
C LEU A 12 11.71 27.36 31.25
N MET A 13 12.53 26.62 32.01
CA MET A 13 12.97 25.28 31.61
C MET A 13 11.81 24.29 31.49
N LEU A 14 10.83 24.34 32.41
CA LEU A 14 9.64 23.50 32.34
C LEU A 14 8.79 23.83 31.10
N LEU A 15 8.53 25.11 30.86
CA LEU A 15 7.79 25.56 29.67
C LEU A 15 8.52 25.18 28.39
N PHE A 16 9.84 25.34 28.36
CA PHE A 16 10.67 24.88 27.24
C PHE A 16 10.57 23.37 27.04
N PHE A 17 10.60 22.59 28.11
CA PHE A 17 10.45 21.14 28.02
C PHE A 17 9.07 20.74 27.49
N VAL A 18 7.99 21.35 27.98
CA VAL A 18 6.62 21.12 27.47
C VAL A 18 6.54 21.47 25.98
N TYR A 19 7.16 22.59 25.59
CA TYR A 19 7.20 23.04 24.21
C TYR A 19 8.00 22.11 23.28
N VAL A 20 9.10 21.51 23.77
CA VAL A 20 9.92 20.56 23.00
C VAL A 20 9.29 19.18 22.92
N THR A 21 8.75 18.69 24.04
CA THR A 21 8.26 17.29 24.15
C THR A 21 6.79 17.12 23.84
N THR A 22 5.99 18.20 23.87
CA THR A 22 4.56 18.19 23.56
C THR A 22 3.80 17.01 24.21
N PRO A 23 3.84 16.90 25.55
CA PRO A 23 3.38 15.70 26.23
C PRO A 23 1.84 15.63 26.27
N THR A 24 1.25 14.64 25.62
CA THR A 24 -0.18 14.35 25.73
C THR A 24 -0.57 14.09 27.19
N ILE A 25 -1.61 14.78 27.68
CA ILE A 25 -2.05 14.71 29.09
C ILE A 25 -3.11 13.64 29.35
N ALA A 26 -3.59 12.97 28.31
CA ALA A 26 -4.60 11.92 28.42
C ALA A 26 -4.04 10.64 29.05
N TYR A 27 -4.95 9.84 29.63
CA TYR A 27 -4.63 8.52 30.17
C TYR A 27 -3.96 7.62 29.12
N GLY A 28 -3.02 6.79 29.56
CA GLY A 28 -2.24 5.88 28.72
C GLY A 28 -0.99 6.50 28.08
N PHE A 29 -0.80 7.83 28.15
CA PHE A 29 0.43 8.49 27.69
C PHE A 29 1.41 8.73 28.85
N MET A 30 2.68 8.41 28.64
CA MET A 30 3.69 8.39 29.72
C MET A 30 4.46 9.71 29.87
N LEU A 31 4.58 10.52 28.81
CA LEU A 31 5.43 11.71 28.82
C LEU A 31 5.00 12.73 29.88
N PHE A 32 3.69 12.94 30.07
CA PHE A 32 3.20 13.90 31.05
C PHE A 32 3.47 13.48 32.51
N PRO A 33 3.15 12.24 32.95
CA PRO A 33 3.58 11.78 34.27
C PRO A 33 5.10 11.77 34.47
N ILE A 34 5.89 11.42 33.45
CA ILE A 34 7.36 11.52 33.51
C ILE A 34 7.80 12.97 33.73
N LEU A 35 7.17 13.92 33.06
CA LEU A 35 7.43 15.34 33.26
C LEU A 35 7.14 15.77 34.71
N ILE A 36 6.05 15.29 35.31
CA ILE A 36 5.74 15.53 36.73
C ILE A 36 6.85 14.97 37.63
N LEU A 37 7.35 13.76 37.35
CA LEU A 37 8.43 13.14 38.12
C LEU A 37 9.74 13.92 38.03
N VAL A 38 10.17 14.28 36.82
CA VAL A 38 11.40 15.03 36.59
C VAL A 38 11.32 16.41 37.23
N SER A 39 10.21 17.12 37.04
CA SER A 39 10.01 18.46 37.59
C SER A 39 9.93 18.44 39.11
N GLY A 40 9.15 17.51 39.68
CA GLY A 40 9.03 17.36 41.12
C GLY A 40 10.33 16.92 41.78
N GLY A 41 11.10 16.01 41.15
CA GLY A 41 12.43 15.62 41.61
C GLY A 41 13.43 16.78 41.60
N GLY A 42 13.41 17.61 40.54
CA GLY A 42 14.21 18.83 40.47
C GLY A 42 13.85 19.84 41.57
N ILE A 43 12.56 20.03 41.85
CA ILE A 43 12.09 20.87 42.96
C ILE A 43 12.57 20.31 44.30
N GLN A 44 12.44 19.00 44.53
CA GLN A 44 12.89 18.35 45.77
C GLN A 44 14.41 18.52 45.99
N TYR A 45 15.22 18.33 44.94
CA TYR A 45 16.66 18.55 44.97
C TYR A 45 17.01 20.01 45.29
N PHE A 46 16.28 20.96 44.71
CA PHE A 46 16.52 22.38 44.98
C PHE A 46 16.13 22.79 46.40
N LEU A 47 15.01 22.27 46.92
CA LEU A 47 14.56 22.50 48.29
C LEU A 47 15.58 21.97 49.31
N SER A 48 16.11 20.76 49.10
CA SER A 48 17.13 20.19 50.01
C SER A 48 18.44 20.97 50.00
N LYS A 49 18.91 21.44 48.83
CA LYS A 49 20.13 22.26 48.69
C LYS A 49 20.00 23.68 49.24
N SER A 50 18.81 24.27 49.19
CA SER A 50 18.60 25.68 49.57
C SER A 50 18.54 25.92 51.08
N GLY A 51 18.60 24.87 51.92
CA GLY A 51 18.34 24.94 53.36
C GLY A 51 16.93 25.45 53.71
N ALA A 52 16.11 25.65 52.67
CA ALA A 52 14.75 26.08 52.78
C ALA A 52 13.95 24.82 53.11
N ASN A 53 13.66 24.66 54.40
CA ASN A 53 12.55 23.84 54.87
C ASN A 53 12.80 22.32 55.00
N GLU A 54 13.90 21.91 55.65
CA GLU A 54 14.10 20.51 56.11
C GLU A 54 12.92 19.97 56.94
N ASN A 55 12.13 20.84 57.59
CA ASN A 55 10.98 20.47 58.41
C ASN A 55 9.60 20.91 57.89
N SER A 56 9.48 21.36 56.63
CA SER A 56 8.13 21.63 56.09
C SER A 56 7.33 20.37 55.83
N LYS A 57 6.00 20.50 55.93
CA LYS A 57 5.07 19.47 55.45
C LYS A 57 5.33 19.14 53.96
N TYR A 58 5.69 20.12 53.15
CA TYR A 58 5.92 19.95 51.70
C TYR A 58 7.12 19.06 51.35
N SER A 59 8.27 19.21 52.03
CA SER A 59 9.46 18.39 51.79
C SER A 59 9.28 16.91 52.17
N LYS A 60 8.27 16.60 53.00
CA LYS A 60 7.87 15.23 53.38
C LYS A 60 6.76 14.67 52.47
N ILE A 61 5.82 15.50 52.03
CA ILE A 61 4.69 15.07 51.18
C ILE A 61 5.13 14.85 49.72
N LEU A 62 6.02 15.70 49.18
CA LEU A 62 6.41 15.64 47.78
C LEU A 62 7.06 14.30 47.39
N PRO A 63 8.01 13.72 48.17
CA PRO A 63 8.56 12.40 47.85
C PRO A 63 7.52 11.28 47.86
N ILE A 64 6.53 11.33 48.77
CA ILE A 64 5.43 10.36 48.81
C ILE A 64 4.59 10.47 47.55
N PHE A 65 4.22 11.69 47.15
CA PHE A 65 3.49 11.94 45.91
C PHE A 65 4.26 11.44 44.68
N LEU A 66 5.56 11.75 44.57
CA LEU A 66 6.39 11.26 43.47
C LEU A 66 6.52 9.74 43.48
N GLY A 67 6.62 9.13 44.67
CA GLY A 67 6.58 7.67 44.83
C GLY A 67 5.27 7.06 44.33
N LEU A 68 4.13 7.70 44.58
CA LEU A 68 2.83 7.28 44.06
C LEU A 68 2.75 7.43 42.53
N VAL A 69 3.25 8.52 41.97
CA VAL A 69 3.28 8.73 40.51
C VAL A 69 4.19 7.70 39.83
N ALA A 70 5.35 7.40 40.42
CA ALA A 70 6.25 6.36 39.92
C ALA A 70 5.62 4.96 40.05
N GLY A 71 4.99 4.68 41.19
CA GLY A 71 4.24 3.45 41.41
C GLY A 71 3.10 3.28 40.40
N TYR A 72 2.35 4.35 40.11
CA TYR A 72 1.35 4.38 39.05
C TYR A 72 1.95 4.07 37.68
N LEU A 73 3.05 4.72 37.30
CA LEU A 73 3.69 4.49 36.00
C LEU A 73 4.15 3.03 35.80
N VAL A 74 4.63 2.39 36.86
CA VAL A 74 5.09 0.99 36.79
C VAL A 74 3.89 0.04 36.88
N LEU A 75 3.14 0.10 37.98
CA LEU A 75 2.10 -0.88 38.28
C LEU A 75 0.90 -0.73 37.34
N ALA A 76 0.42 0.49 37.11
CA ALA A 76 -0.73 0.68 36.23
C ALA A 76 -0.39 0.26 34.81
N ASN A 77 0.81 0.57 34.30
CA ASN A 77 1.21 0.15 32.96
C ASN A 77 1.26 -1.38 32.83
N VAL A 78 1.95 -2.06 33.75
CA VAL A 78 2.06 -3.53 33.76
C VAL A 78 0.67 -4.18 33.83
N PHE A 79 -0.16 -3.81 34.79
CA PHE A 79 -1.44 -4.49 34.98
C PHE A 79 -2.50 -4.13 33.92
N SER A 80 -2.47 -2.93 33.33
CA SER A 80 -3.48 -2.51 32.34
C SER A 80 -3.08 -2.73 30.89
N SER A 81 -1.81 -3.04 30.61
CA SER A 81 -1.31 -3.13 29.22
C SER A 81 -0.62 -4.45 28.92
N TRP A 82 -0.26 -5.26 29.92
CA TRP A 82 0.43 -6.51 29.64
C TRP A 82 -0.50 -7.51 28.97
N ALA A 83 -0.06 -8.03 27.83
CA ALA A 83 -0.80 -9.03 27.05
C ALA A 83 -1.18 -10.28 27.84
N LEU A 84 -0.48 -10.60 28.93
CA LEU A 84 -0.86 -11.68 29.84
C LEU A 84 -2.31 -11.55 30.35
N PHE A 85 -2.74 -10.33 30.64
CA PHE A 85 -4.09 -10.04 31.15
C PHE A 85 -5.05 -9.58 30.06
N HIS A 86 -4.52 -9.08 28.93
CA HIS A 86 -5.29 -8.37 27.90
C HIS A 86 -5.17 -8.97 26.50
N SER A 87 -4.71 -10.22 26.34
CA SER A 87 -4.53 -10.83 25.01
C SER A 87 -5.79 -10.80 24.15
N ASP A 88 -6.99 -10.98 24.74
CA ASP A 88 -8.26 -10.85 24.03
C ASP A 88 -8.53 -9.41 23.55
N ASP A 89 -8.21 -8.40 24.36
CA ASP A 89 -8.38 -6.99 23.98
C ASP A 89 -7.46 -6.62 22.82
N TYR A 90 -6.20 -7.08 22.86
CA TYR A 90 -5.24 -6.90 21.77
C TYR A 90 -5.72 -7.59 20.50
N ARG A 91 -6.15 -8.85 20.60
CA ARG A 91 -6.68 -9.62 19.48
C ARG A 91 -7.89 -8.94 18.82
N ASN A 92 -8.76 -8.34 19.63
CA ASN A 92 -9.98 -7.68 19.17
C ASN A 92 -9.78 -6.22 18.75
N LEU A 93 -8.56 -5.68 18.87
CA LEU A 93 -8.26 -4.29 18.57
C LEU A 93 -8.47 -3.96 17.08
N ILE A 94 -8.13 -4.90 16.18
CA ILE A 94 -8.38 -4.79 14.74
C ILE A 94 -9.88 -4.81 14.39
N GLY A 95 -10.73 -5.25 15.32
CA GLY A 95 -12.17 -5.44 15.11
C GLY A 95 -12.54 -6.83 14.58
N THR A 96 -13.78 -6.97 14.12
CA THR A 96 -14.27 -8.24 13.57
C THR A 96 -13.66 -8.48 12.19
N VAL A 97 -12.87 -9.55 12.07
CA VAL A 97 -12.32 -10.01 10.80
C VAL A 97 -13.33 -10.94 10.13
N LYS A 98 -13.81 -10.54 8.95
CA LYS A 98 -14.69 -11.38 8.12
C LYS A 98 -13.86 -12.29 7.24
N GLU A 99 -14.33 -13.51 7.02
CA GLU A 99 -13.74 -14.40 6.01
C GLU A 99 -14.33 -14.09 4.63
N GLY A 100 -13.46 -13.74 3.68
CA GLY A 100 -13.81 -13.52 2.28
C GLY A 100 -13.88 -14.85 1.54
N LYS A 101 -14.92 -15.05 0.73
CA LYS A 101 -15.18 -16.32 0.02
C LYS A 101 -14.61 -16.36 -1.41
N ASP A 102 -14.55 -15.23 -2.11
CA ASP A 102 -14.05 -15.16 -3.49
C ASP A 102 -13.21 -13.90 -3.73
N PHE A 103 -11.97 -14.10 -4.19
CA PHE A 103 -11.04 -13.01 -4.55
C PHE A 103 -11.51 -12.25 -5.80
N SER A 104 -12.00 -13.01 -6.78
CA SER A 104 -12.46 -12.54 -8.09
C SER A 104 -13.61 -11.53 -7.98
N GLU A 105 -14.46 -11.67 -6.96
CA GLU A 105 -15.58 -10.77 -6.72
C GLU A 105 -15.19 -9.48 -5.97
N ARG A 106 -13.96 -9.39 -5.44
CA ARG A 106 -13.64 -8.43 -4.36
C ARG A 106 -12.38 -7.60 -4.57
N ILE A 107 -11.40 -8.06 -5.35
CA ILE A 107 -10.43 -7.16 -5.97
C ILE A 107 -10.99 -6.85 -7.36
N ALA A 108 -11.29 -5.58 -7.58
CA ALA A 108 -11.70 -5.09 -8.89
C ALA A 108 -10.77 -5.67 -9.95
N PRO A 109 -11.28 -6.10 -11.11
CA PRO A 109 -10.45 -6.10 -12.30
C PRO A 109 -10.04 -4.63 -12.53
N ILE A 110 -8.90 -4.24 -11.97
CA ILE A 110 -8.27 -2.97 -12.24
C ILE A 110 -7.83 -3.08 -13.71
N SER A 111 -8.28 -2.15 -14.56
CA SER A 111 -7.86 -2.18 -15.95
C SER A 111 -6.34 -2.15 -16.01
N THR A 112 -5.76 -2.80 -17.00
CA THR A 112 -4.31 -2.86 -17.17
C THR A 112 -3.66 -1.49 -17.18
N GLU A 113 -4.40 -0.48 -17.60
CA GLU A 113 -4.01 0.93 -17.67
C GLU A 113 -3.88 1.58 -16.29
N ASP A 114 -4.51 1.02 -15.26
CA ASP A 114 -4.52 1.57 -13.89
C ASP A 114 -3.52 0.85 -12.96
N ILE A 115 -2.78 -0.13 -13.48
CA ILE A 115 -1.70 -0.80 -12.76
C ILE A 115 -0.61 0.21 -12.41
N ARG A 116 -0.28 0.30 -11.13
CA ARG A 116 0.85 1.10 -10.65
C ARG A 116 2.17 0.49 -11.12
N ILE A 117 2.92 1.25 -11.91
CA ILE A 117 4.29 0.93 -12.33
C ILE A 117 5.34 1.83 -11.66
N VAL A 118 4.92 2.95 -11.09
CA VAL A 118 5.80 3.89 -10.39
C VAL A 118 5.73 3.59 -8.90
N ASP A 119 6.83 3.09 -8.34
CA ASP A 119 6.96 2.93 -6.90
C ASP A 119 7.37 4.24 -6.19
N LYS A 120 7.30 4.27 -4.85
CA LYS A 120 7.59 5.48 -4.06
C LYS A 120 9.01 6.00 -4.29
N GLY A 121 9.99 5.10 -4.41
CA GLY A 121 11.39 5.47 -4.67
C GLY A 121 11.57 6.06 -6.08
N MET A 122 10.86 5.52 -7.06
CA MET A 122 10.84 6.10 -8.41
C MET A 122 10.18 7.48 -8.44
N ALA A 123 9.04 7.64 -7.76
CA ALA A 123 8.38 8.94 -7.61
C ALA A 123 9.32 9.98 -6.97
N ARG A 124 10.08 9.58 -5.94
CA ARG A 124 11.14 10.41 -5.33
C ARG A 124 12.15 10.91 -6.35
N ARG A 125 12.72 10.01 -7.17
CA ARG A 125 13.70 10.36 -8.21
C ARG A 125 13.13 11.27 -9.30
N LEU A 126 11.91 10.97 -9.77
CA LEU A 126 11.22 11.77 -10.76
C LEU A 126 10.92 13.19 -10.23
N GLY A 127 10.51 13.28 -8.96
CA GLY A 127 10.30 14.55 -8.28
C GLY A 127 11.59 15.35 -8.09
N ASP A 128 12.69 14.72 -7.69
CA ASP A 128 14.00 15.37 -7.58
C ASP A 128 14.49 15.92 -8.92
N LYS A 129 14.32 15.15 -10.00
CA LYS A 129 14.63 15.60 -11.36
C LYS A 129 13.79 16.81 -11.76
N MET A 130 12.49 16.78 -11.44
CA MET A 130 11.59 17.91 -11.72
C MET A 130 11.99 19.16 -10.93
N LEU A 131 12.31 19.00 -9.64
CA LEU A 131 12.76 20.11 -8.79
C LEU A 131 14.10 20.68 -9.26
N GLY A 132 15.06 19.83 -9.63
CA GLY A 132 16.36 20.22 -10.17
C GLY A 132 16.27 20.97 -11.50
N SER A 133 15.22 20.73 -12.30
CA SER A 133 14.93 21.51 -13.52
C SER A 133 14.50 22.96 -13.24
N LYS A 134 14.22 23.30 -11.97
CA LYS A 134 13.83 24.64 -11.50
C LYS A 134 14.86 25.17 -10.49
N PRO A 135 15.99 25.78 -10.94
CA PRO A 135 17.10 26.19 -10.08
C PRO A 135 16.71 27.09 -8.90
N ALA A 136 15.74 27.97 -9.09
CA ALA A 136 15.25 28.86 -8.04
C ALA A 136 14.63 28.09 -6.85
N LEU A 137 13.96 26.96 -7.12
CA LEU A 137 13.31 26.14 -6.11
C LEU A 137 14.27 25.16 -5.45
N GLY A 138 15.11 24.49 -6.24
CA GLY A 138 16.06 23.48 -5.73
C GLY A 138 17.10 24.00 -4.72
N SER A 139 17.28 25.32 -4.59
CA SER A 139 18.16 25.94 -3.58
C SER A 139 17.44 26.42 -2.31
N GLN A 140 16.10 26.39 -2.30
CA GLN A 140 15.26 26.91 -1.22
C GLN A 140 14.41 25.82 -0.56
N THR A 141 14.12 24.75 -1.29
CA THR A 141 13.21 23.71 -0.86
C THR A 141 13.78 22.32 -1.07
N ASP A 142 13.41 21.42 -0.17
CA ASP A 142 13.58 19.98 -0.32
C ASP A 142 12.24 19.34 -0.64
N LEU A 143 12.26 18.16 -1.26
CA LEU A 143 11.05 17.40 -1.50
C LEU A 143 10.68 16.57 -0.27
N GLY A 144 9.42 16.70 0.16
CA GLY A 144 8.87 15.95 1.28
C GLY A 144 8.62 14.48 0.96
N GLU A 145 7.97 13.80 1.92
CA GLU A 145 7.58 12.40 1.75
C GLU A 145 6.43 12.27 0.75
N PHE A 146 6.58 11.32 -0.18
CA PHE A 146 5.55 10.97 -1.14
C PHE A 146 4.47 10.09 -0.50
N SER A 147 3.21 10.51 -0.64
CA SER A 147 2.00 9.75 -0.29
C SER A 147 1.28 9.34 -1.58
N ILE A 148 0.82 8.10 -1.65
CA ILE A 148 -0.03 7.62 -2.75
C ILE A 148 -1.49 7.90 -2.41
N GLN A 149 -2.19 8.53 -3.35
CA GLN A 149 -3.57 8.95 -3.19
C GLN A 149 -4.32 8.92 -4.52
N SER A 150 -5.63 8.76 -4.46
CA SER A 150 -6.56 8.80 -5.57
C SER A 150 -7.07 10.24 -5.74
N VAL A 151 -6.78 10.82 -6.89
CA VAL A 151 -7.21 12.18 -7.24
C VAL A 151 -7.97 12.11 -8.55
N ASN A 152 -9.27 12.42 -8.51
CA ASN A 152 -10.19 12.25 -9.64
C ASN A 152 -10.14 10.84 -10.26
N GLY A 153 -10.08 9.81 -9.41
CA GLY A 153 -10.06 8.41 -9.83
C GLY A 153 -8.73 7.94 -10.45
N LYS A 154 -7.67 8.74 -10.36
CA LYS A 154 -6.33 8.38 -10.83
C LYS A 154 -5.35 8.39 -9.67
N LEU A 155 -4.43 7.42 -9.67
CA LEU A 155 -3.46 7.27 -8.60
C LEU A 155 -2.23 8.15 -8.83
N TYR A 156 -1.92 8.98 -7.83
CA TYR A 156 -0.79 9.90 -7.85
C TYR A 156 0.04 9.79 -6.56
N TRP A 157 1.35 9.83 -6.74
CA TRP A 157 2.29 10.14 -5.68
C TRP A 157 2.39 11.65 -5.53
N VAL A 158 2.08 12.18 -4.36
CA VAL A 158 2.15 13.62 -4.07
C VAL A 158 3.14 13.87 -2.93
N ALA A 159 4.01 14.86 -3.10
CA ALA A 159 4.95 15.31 -2.08
C ALA A 159 5.01 16.84 -2.00
N PRO A 160 4.91 17.43 -0.80
CA PRO A 160 5.04 18.87 -0.62
C PRO A 160 6.48 19.33 -0.87
N LEU A 161 6.67 20.58 -1.31
CA LEU A 161 7.97 21.23 -1.18
C LEU A 161 8.13 21.71 0.26
N LEU A 162 9.23 21.35 0.91
CA LEU A 162 9.54 21.66 2.31
C LEU A 162 10.70 22.64 2.42
N HIS A 163 10.79 23.40 3.50
CA HIS A 163 12.00 24.18 3.76
C HIS A 163 13.21 23.27 3.91
N SER A 164 14.34 23.64 3.29
CA SER A 164 15.59 22.88 3.38
C SER A 164 16.45 23.25 4.61
N GLY A 165 16.05 24.25 5.39
CA GLY A 165 16.77 24.60 6.61
C GLY A 165 16.26 25.84 7.33
N PHE A 166 16.81 26.11 8.51
CA PHE A 166 16.40 27.20 9.40
C PHE A 166 16.41 28.57 8.74
N PHE A 167 17.53 28.95 8.11
CA PHE A 167 17.63 30.26 7.46
C PHE A 167 16.69 30.41 6.26
N LYS A 168 16.39 29.30 5.55
CA LYS A 168 15.45 29.29 4.43
C LYS A 168 14.01 29.45 4.89
N TRP A 169 13.64 28.80 6.00
CA TRP A 169 12.36 29.03 6.68
C TRP A 169 12.25 30.49 7.14
N LEU A 170 13.27 31.00 7.85
CA LEU A 170 13.27 32.37 8.37
C LEU A 170 13.16 33.44 7.25
N SER A 171 13.78 33.21 6.09
CA SER A 171 13.69 34.14 4.95
C SER A 171 12.39 34.02 4.15
N ASN A 172 11.63 32.93 4.32
CA ASN A 172 10.44 32.61 3.54
C ASN A 172 9.23 32.36 4.46
N GLY A 173 8.83 33.39 5.20
CA GLY A 173 7.74 33.32 6.19
C GLY A 173 6.34 33.03 5.60
N ASP A 174 6.17 33.22 4.28
CA ASP A 174 4.93 32.89 3.57
C ASP A 174 4.85 31.40 3.19
N GLY A 175 5.88 30.60 3.49
CA GLY A 175 5.92 29.17 3.21
C GLY A 175 6.43 28.80 1.81
N THR A 176 6.70 27.51 1.62
CA THR A 176 7.27 26.95 0.39
C THR A 176 6.23 26.85 -0.74
N PRO A 177 6.65 27.01 -2.01
CA PRO A 177 5.71 27.12 -3.13
C PRO A 177 5.35 25.75 -3.72
N GLY A 178 4.13 25.29 -3.45
CA GLY A 178 3.56 24.15 -4.17
C GLY A 178 4.06 22.76 -3.75
N TYR A 179 3.72 21.78 -4.59
CA TYR A 179 4.00 20.36 -4.39
C TYR A 179 4.29 19.66 -5.72
N VAL A 180 4.91 18.50 -5.65
CA VAL A 180 5.16 17.63 -6.81
C VAL A 180 4.11 16.52 -6.84
N MET A 181 3.60 16.23 -8.03
CA MET A 181 2.62 15.19 -8.31
C MET A 181 3.16 14.29 -9.43
N VAL A 182 3.26 12.99 -9.18
CA VAL A 182 3.78 11.98 -10.11
C VAL A 182 2.72 10.92 -10.32
N SER A 183 2.37 10.60 -11.56
CA SER A 183 1.42 9.52 -11.82
C SER A 183 1.97 8.17 -11.37
N ALA A 184 1.12 7.36 -10.74
CA ALA A 184 1.47 5.99 -10.35
C ALA A 184 1.56 5.03 -11.55
N ASN A 185 0.90 5.31 -12.68
CA ASN A 185 0.86 4.46 -13.87
C ASN A 185 1.67 5.02 -15.06
N ASN A 186 2.22 6.24 -14.96
CA ASN A 186 2.95 6.88 -16.05
C ASN A 186 4.14 7.70 -15.53
N GLU A 187 5.35 7.16 -15.71
CA GLU A 187 6.62 7.80 -15.32
C GLU A 187 6.89 9.16 -15.99
N ARG A 188 6.18 9.48 -17.09
CA ARG A 188 6.35 10.75 -17.82
C ARG A 188 5.42 11.85 -17.30
N ASP A 189 4.38 11.50 -16.55
CA ASP A 189 3.44 12.46 -15.98
C ASP A 189 3.93 12.92 -14.61
N VAL A 190 4.83 13.91 -14.64
CA VAL A 190 5.43 14.55 -13.46
C VAL A 190 5.11 16.04 -13.51
N ARG A 191 4.44 16.54 -12.48
CA ARG A 191 3.94 17.92 -12.41
C ARG A 191 4.46 18.60 -11.16
N LEU A 192 4.85 19.85 -11.30
CA LEU A 192 5.09 20.77 -10.20
C LEU A 192 3.89 21.71 -10.13
N VAL A 193 3.07 21.58 -9.09
CA VAL A 193 1.83 22.35 -8.91
C VAL A 193 2.11 23.52 -7.98
N GLY A 194 2.23 24.72 -8.55
CA GLY A 194 2.44 25.97 -7.80
C GLY A 194 1.19 26.84 -7.65
N THR A 195 0.10 26.50 -8.33
CA THR A 195 -1.14 27.29 -8.35
C THR A 195 -2.34 26.36 -8.48
N VAL A 196 -3.36 26.60 -7.67
CA VAL A 196 -4.62 25.85 -7.63
C VAL A 196 -5.76 26.87 -7.63
N GLY A 197 -6.73 26.72 -8.53
CA GLY A 197 -7.86 27.66 -8.63
C GLY A 197 -7.47 29.13 -8.88
N GLY A 198 -6.29 29.38 -9.46
CA GLY A 198 -5.75 30.73 -9.67
C GLY A 198 -5.02 31.35 -8.47
N ALA A 199 -4.98 30.67 -7.32
CA ALA A 199 -4.24 31.11 -6.13
C ALA A 199 -2.90 30.36 -5.99
N PRO A 200 -1.81 31.04 -5.57
CA PRO A 200 -0.53 30.38 -5.34
C PRO A 200 -0.62 29.41 -4.17
N VAL A 201 -0.07 28.21 -4.34
CA VAL A 201 0.01 27.23 -3.25
C VAL A 201 1.17 27.59 -2.33
N ARG A 202 0.89 27.72 -1.03
CA ARG A 202 1.86 28.04 0.01
C ARG A 202 1.80 27.02 1.13
N ILE A 203 2.95 26.45 1.48
CA ILE A 203 3.07 25.46 2.55
C ILE A 203 3.90 26.11 3.66
N LYS A 204 3.23 26.79 4.57
CA LYS A 204 3.84 27.49 5.71
C LYS A 204 3.98 26.54 6.89
N TYR A 205 2.89 25.87 7.25
CA TYR A 205 2.85 24.89 8.33
C TYR A 205 3.35 23.55 7.80
N GLN A 206 4.51 23.10 8.28
CA GLN A 206 5.18 21.91 7.72
C GLN A 206 6.18 21.26 8.68
N PRO A 207 6.55 19.98 8.48
CA PRO A 207 7.45 19.28 9.40
C PRO A 207 8.83 19.92 9.53
N ASN A 208 9.35 20.53 8.46
CA ASN A 208 10.67 21.19 8.44
C ASN A 208 10.62 22.66 8.87
N ALA A 209 9.45 23.20 9.20
CA ALA A 209 9.32 24.54 9.75
C ALA A 209 9.63 24.56 11.25
N TYR A 210 9.88 25.76 11.76
CA TYR A 210 10.34 25.97 13.14
C TYR A 210 9.29 26.67 13.97
N PHE A 211 9.43 26.56 15.28
CA PHE A 211 8.51 27.14 16.25
C PHE A 211 7.06 26.71 16.04
N PHE A 212 6.14 27.68 15.98
CA PHE A 212 4.72 27.45 15.79
C PHE A 212 4.32 27.27 14.32
N ASP A 213 5.25 27.44 13.38
CA ASP A 213 5.02 27.00 11.99
C ASP A 213 5.31 25.49 11.84
N ASN A 214 5.95 24.87 12.83
CA ASN A 214 6.16 23.43 12.82
C ASN A 214 4.82 22.70 12.89
N LEU A 215 4.54 21.86 11.89
CA LEU A 215 3.26 21.17 11.71
C LEU A 215 2.78 20.44 12.97
N TYR A 216 3.63 19.57 13.55
CA TYR A 216 3.26 18.80 14.73
C TYR A 216 2.91 19.73 15.90
N ARG A 217 3.73 20.76 16.11
CA ARG A 217 3.59 21.67 17.25
C ARG A 217 2.37 22.56 17.13
N HIS A 218 2.13 23.12 15.95
CA HIS A 218 0.93 23.90 15.68
C HIS A 218 -0.31 23.07 15.97
N THR A 219 -0.39 21.88 15.37
CA THR A 219 -1.49 20.93 15.60
C THR A 219 -1.67 20.61 17.08
N TYR A 220 -0.58 20.34 17.81
CA TYR A 220 -0.63 20.01 19.22
C TYR A 220 -1.22 21.14 20.07
N PHE A 221 -0.76 22.38 19.88
CA PHE A 221 -1.23 23.53 20.64
C PHE A 221 -2.60 24.05 20.19
N ASP A 222 -3.05 23.68 18.99
CA ASP A 222 -4.40 23.91 18.48
C ASP A 222 -5.45 22.95 19.09
N GLY A 223 -5.44 22.81 20.43
CA GLY A 223 -6.47 22.02 21.14
C GLY A 223 -6.29 20.49 21.14
N ASN A 224 -5.14 19.96 20.72
CA ASN A 224 -4.88 18.51 20.67
C ASN A 224 -4.03 17.96 21.83
N ILE A 225 -3.83 18.74 22.89
CA ILE A 225 -3.05 18.36 24.09
C ILE A 225 -3.59 17.09 24.77
N THR A 226 -4.88 16.78 24.61
CA THR A 226 -5.56 15.63 25.23
C THR A 226 -5.64 14.40 24.32
N ARG A 227 -4.90 14.33 23.22
CA ARG A 227 -4.87 13.15 22.34
C ARG A 227 -3.47 12.90 21.80
N GLY A 228 -3.25 11.67 21.35
CA GLY A 228 -2.07 11.36 20.56
C GLY A 228 -2.24 11.88 19.15
N LEU A 229 -1.15 12.33 18.53
CA LEU A 229 -1.11 12.73 17.13
C LEU A 229 -0.14 11.83 16.39
N THR A 230 -0.56 11.30 15.25
CA THR A 230 0.30 10.49 14.38
C THR A 230 -0.09 10.68 12.93
N ASP A 231 0.69 10.08 12.05
CA ASP A 231 0.35 9.89 10.64
C ASP A 231 0.08 11.17 9.86
N PHE A 232 1.00 12.13 9.98
CA PHE A 232 0.95 13.42 9.30
C PHE A 232 1.20 13.24 7.80
N THR A 233 0.13 13.14 7.03
CA THR A 233 0.19 12.84 5.61
C THR A 233 -0.24 14.07 4.80
N PHE A 234 0.49 14.37 3.73
CA PHE A 234 0.13 15.43 2.80
C PHE A 234 -0.81 14.86 1.75
N GLU A 235 -2.05 15.33 1.73
CA GLU A 235 -3.08 14.92 0.76
C GLU A 235 -3.63 16.14 0.03
N ILE A 236 -4.14 15.92 -1.18
CA ILE A 236 -4.78 16.95 -1.98
C ILE A 236 -6.22 16.52 -2.24
N ASP A 237 -7.14 17.48 -2.21
CA ASP A 237 -8.50 17.21 -2.66
C ASP A 237 -8.56 17.03 -4.19
N ASP A 238 -9.73 16.67 -4.71
CA ASP A 238 -9.96 16.48 -6.14
C ASP A 238 -9.76 17.78 -6.97
N ASN A 239 -9.76 18.95 -6.34
CA ASN A 239 -9.45 20.22 -6.99
C ASN A 239 -7.94 20.54 -6.95
N GLY A 240 -7.14 19.71 -6.28
CA GLY A 240 -5.70 19.89 -6.07
C GLY A 240 -5.34 20.77 -4.87
N LYS A 241 -6.30 21.18 -4.04
CA LYS A 241 -5.98 21.97 -2.85
C LYS A 241 -5.33 21.07 -1.80
N PRO A 242 -4.14 21.44 -1.26
CA PRO A 242 -3.42 20.60 -0.32
C PRO A 242 -3.89 20.76 1.12
N TYR A 243 -3.76 19.67 1.88
CA TYR A 243 -4.04 19.56 3.29
C TYR A 243 -3.03 18.66 3.99
N TRP A 244 -2.78 18.92 5.26
CA TRP A 244 -2.22 17.92 6.16
C TRP A 244 -3.36 17.14 6.79
N VAL A 245 -3.43 15.85 6.51
CA VAL A 245 -4.33 14.89 7.16
C VAL A 245 -3.58 14.23 8.30
N ILE A 246 -4.11 14.34 9.51
CA ILE A 246 -3.45 13.91 10.74
C ILE A 246 -4.42 13.02 11.52
N THR A 247 -3.90 11.91 12.02
CA THR A 247 -4.69 10.98 12.82
C THR A 247 -4.55 11.34 14.30
N GLY A 248 -5.67 11.76 14.89
CA GLY A 248 -5.83 11.85 16.35
C GLY A 248 -6.19 10.49 16.93
N TYR A 249 -5.46 10.04 17.94
CA TYR A 249 -5.62 8.70 18.51
C TYR A 249 -5.60 8.65 20.04
N LYS A 250 -6.10 7.55 20.59
CA LYS A 250 -6.06 7.23 22.02
C LYS A 250 -5.51 5.83 22.29
N LYS A 251 -5.25 5.52 23.55
CA LYS A 251 -4.90 4.18 24.03
C LYS A 251 -6.17 3.43 24.43
N LYS A 252 -6.44 2.29 23.82
CA LYS A 252 -7.62 1.46 24.14
C LYS A 252 -7.30 0.39 25.20
N ILE A 253 -6.03 0.03 25.37
CA ILE A 253 -5.59 -1.03 26.29
C ILE A 253 -4.54 -0.44 27.24
N GLY A 254 -5.00 0.20 28.32
CA GLY A 254 -4.12 0.84 29.30
C GLY A 254 -3.23 1.92 28.66
N PHE A 255 -1.93 1.61 28.55
CA PHE A 255 -0.88 2.45 27.96
C PHE A 255 -0.49 2.01 26.53
N SER A 256 -1.22 1.04 25.99
CA SER A 256 -1.01 0.41 24.69
C SER A 256 -2.32 0.38 23.88
N GLY A 257 -2.32 -0.35 22.76
CA GLY A 257 -3.46 -0.49 21.87
C GLY A 257 -3.88 0.84 21.26
N ASN A 258 -3.02 1.41 20.40
CA ASN A 258 -3.33 2.67 19.72
C ASN A 258 -4.58 2.50 18.84
N GLU A 259 -5.49 3.46 18.94
CA GLU A 259 -6.76 3.46 18.21
C GLU A 259 -7.04 4.85 17.66
N ALA A 260 -7.22 4.95 16.33
CA ALA A 260 -7.62 6.19 15.67
C ALA A 260 -9.02 6.61 16.14
N GLU A 261 -9.20 7.91 16.42
CA GLU A 261 -10.44 8.46 16.97
C GLU A 261 -10.93 9.68 16.18
N LYS A 262 -10.01 10.50 15.67
CA LYS A 262 -10.33 11.75 14.98
C LYS A 262 -9.46 11.93 13.75
N VAL A 263 -10.03 12.56 12.72
CA VAL A 263 -9.30 13.04 11.56
C VAL A 263 -9.17 14.55 11.70
N ILE A 264 -7.93 15.02 11.62
CA ILE A 264 -7.59 16.43 11.77
C ILE A 264 -7.06 16.88 10.41
N VAL A 265 -7.75 17.84 9.79
CA VAL A 265 -7.43 18.34 8.46
C VAL A 265 -6.97 19.78 8.59
N MET A 266 -5.71 20.05 8.26
CA MET A 266 -5.11 21.37 8.39
C MET A 266 -4.77 21.97 7.04
N ASP A 267 -5.17 23.23 6.83
CA ASP A 267 -4.74 24.02 5.68
C ASP A 267 -3.24 24.39 5.85
N PRO A 268 -2.32 23.95 4.96
CA PRO A 268 -0.89 24.20 5.11
C PRO A 268 -0.49 25.66 4.99
N ALA A 269 -1.34 26.52 4.39
CA ALA A 269 -1.07 27.93 4.21
C ALA A 269 -1.48 28.73 5.45
N THR A 270 -2.70 28.52 5.95
CA THR A 270 -3.27 29.32 7.06
C THR A 270 -3.05 28.69 8.43
N GLY A 271 -2.88 27.37 8.50
CA GLY A 271 -2.84 26.62 9.76
C GLY A 271 -4.21 26.44 10.39
N ASP A 272 -5.29 26.78 9.69
CA ASP A 272 -6.66 26.52 10.14
C ASP A 272 -6.91 25.01 10.12
N THR A 273 -7.54 24.51 11.18
CA THR A 273 -7.77 23.08 11.38
C THR A 273 -9.26 22.76 11.49
N GLU A 274 -9.68 21.76 10.73
CA GLU A 274 -11.00 21.14 10.85
C GLU A 274 -10.90 19.76 11.49
N TYR A 275 -11.88 19.44 12.35
CA TYR A 275 -11.92 18.21 13.12
C TYR A 275 -13.10 17.36 12.70
N PHE A 276 -12.84 16.14 12.26
CA PHE A 276 -13.86 15.20 11.82
C PHE A 276 -13.89 13.95 12.69
N ASP A 277 -15.10 13.45 12.91
CA ASP A 277 -15.30 12.02 13.20
C ASP A 277 -14.91 11.21 11.95
N ILE A 278 -14.41 9.99 12.13
CA ILE A 278 -13.92 9.13 11.04
C ILE A 278 -14.97 8.92 9.93
N ASP A 279 -16.23 8.75 10.32
CA ASP A 279 -17.38 8.54 9.43
C ASP A 279 -17.82 9.81 8.68
N LYS A 280 -17.44 10.99 9.18
CA LYS A 280 -17.79 12.29 8.59
C LYS A 280 -16.65 12.96 7.83
N ALA A 281 -15.44 12.40 7.91
CA ALA A 281 -14.28 12.95 7.22
C ALA A 281 -14.50 12.95 5.69
N PRO A 282 -14.05 13.99 4.97
CA PRO A 282 -14.23 14.10 3.51
C PRO A 282 -13.80 12.86 2.72
N ALA A 283 -14.50 12.57 1.63
CA ALA A 283 -14.29 11.35 0.84
C ALA A 283 -12.94 11.28 0.11
N TRP A 284 -12.36 12.44 -0.22
CA TRP A 284 -11.03 12.54 -0.85
C TRP A 284 -9.89 12.13 0.09
N ILE A 285 -10.15 12.00 1.40
CA ILE A 285 -9.14 11.53 2.35
C ILE A 285 -8.99 10.02 2.20
N ASP A 286 -7.83 9.59 1.73
CA ASP A 286 -7.57 8.17 1.44
C ASP A 286 -7.07 7.41 2.66
N ARG A 287 -6.41 8.08 3.61
CA ARG A 287 -5.75 7.45 4.75
C ARG A 287 -6.18 8.06 6.08
N ILE A 288 -6.92 7.28 6.87
CA ILE A 288 -7.33 7.65 8.24
C ILE A 288 -6.78 6.68 9.28
N GLN A 289 -6.74 5.39 8.97
CA GLN A 289 -6.14 4.36 9.81
C GLN A 289 -4.65 4.27 9.47
N PRO A 290 -3.75 4.61 10.39
CA PRO A 290 -2.32 4.57 10.12
C PRO A 290 -1.83 3.15 9.84
N GLU A 291 -0.94 3.01 8.86
CA GLU A 291 -0.36 1.73 8.46
C GLU A 291 0.21 0.94 9.64
N HIS A 292 1.02 1.60 10.49
CA HIS A 292 1.65 0.98 11.65
C HIS A 292 0.66 0.57 12.74
N PHE A 293 -0.52 1.20 12.82
CA PHE A 293 -1.59 0.74 13.72
C PHE A 293 -2.16 -0.57 13.18
N ILE A 294 -2.55 -0.58 11.91
CA ILE A 294 -3.12 -1.78 11.27
C ILE A 294 -2.14 -2.96 11.29
N ALA A 295 -0.87 -2.71 10.99
CA ALA A 295 0.18 -3.72 11.06
C ALA A 295 0.31 -4.35 12.46
N SER A 296 0.36 -3.51 13.51
CA SER A 296 0.42 -4.00 14.90
C SER A 296 -0.84 -4.76 15.28
N GLN A 297 -2.02 -4.23 14.94
CA GLN A 297 -3.30 -4.81 15.29
C GLN A 297 -3.56 -6.15 14.58
N LEU A 298 -3.12 -6.31 13.32
CA LEU A 298 -3.17 -7.59 12.62
C LEU A 298 -2.20 -8.62 13.20
N LYS A 299 -0.99 -8.19 13.60
CA LYS A 299 -0.04 -9.06 14.33
C LYS A 299 -0.65 -9.56 15.63
N ASP A 300 -1.23 -8.66 16.43
CA ASP A 300 -1.90 -9.01 17.68
C ASP A 300 -3.08 -9.97 17.46
N TRP A 301 -3.87 -9.74 16.40
CA TRP A 301 -4.98 -10.61 16.02
C TRP A 301 -4.55 -12.05 15.73
N GLY A 302 -3.42 -12.22 15.04
CA GLY A 302 -2.87 -13.54 14.71
C GLY A 302 -2.09 -14.19 15.87
N GLU A 303 -1.32 -13.41 16.63
CA GLU A 303 -0.50 -13.89 17.76
C GLU A 303 -1.38 -14.44 18.88
N TYR A 304 -2.47 -13.75 19.21
CA TYR A 304 -3.34 -14.08 20.34
C TYR A 304 -4.54 -14.94 19.98
N VAL A 305 -4.51 -15.67 18.85
CA VAL A 305 -5.62 -16.54 18.38
C VAL A 305 -6.10 -17.57 19.42
N HIS A 306 -5.19 -18.06 20.27
CA HIS A 306 -5.47 -18.97 21.39
C HIS A 306 -4.99 -18.38 22.73
N GLY A 307 -4.99 -17.05 22.83
CA GLY A 307 -4.54 -16.32 24.02
C GLY A 307 -3.02 -16.29 24.22
N TYR A 308 -2.59 -15.62 25.30
CA TYR A 308 -1.18 -15.37 25.60
C TYR A 308 -0.30 -16.62 25.71
N TRP A 309 -0.85 -17.73 26.23
CA TRP A 309 -0.08 -18.95 26.54
C TRP A 309 0.05 -19.94 25.37
N ASN A 310 -0.23 -19.50 24.13
CA ASN A 310 -0.10 -20.32 22.93
C ASN A 310 1.36 -20.47 22.47
N PHE A 311 2.19 -21.15 23.26
CA PHE A 311 3.62 -21.34 22.96
C PHE A 311 3.91 -22.37 21.87
N SER A 312 2.93 -23.21 21.52
CA SER A 312 3.04 -24.15 20.41
C SER A 312 2.88 -23.47 19.03
N ASN A 313 2.57 -22.16 19.00
CA ASN A 313 2.25 -21.39 17.81
C ASN A 313 1.09 -21.97 17.00
N GLN A 314 0.22 -22.76 17.63
CA GLN A 314 -0.90 -23.39 16.95
C GLN A 314 -1.85 -22.32 16.40
N GLY A 315 -2.10 -22.37 15.10
CA GLY A 315 -3.02 -21.46 14.41
C GLY A 315 -2.56 -19.99 14.37
N LYS A 316 -1.35 -19.66 14.84
CA LYS A 316 -0.87 -18.28 14.85
C LYS A 316 -0.58 -17.81 13.44
N LEU A 317 -1.07 -16.61 13.14
CA LEU A 317 -0.81 -15.91 11.89
C LEU A 317 0.04 -14.67 12.18
N THR A 318 0.88 -14.30 11.22
CA THR A 318 1.54 -13.00 11.20
C THR A 318 1.39 -12.39 9.81
N ILE A 319 1.46 -11.06 9.74
CA ILE A 319 1.55 -10.37 8.46
C ILE A 319 2.89 -10.62 7.79
N THR A 320 2.91 -10.60 6.46
CA THR A 320 4.13 -10.53 5.66
C THR A 320 4.76 -9.14 5.80
N ASP A 321 5.98 -8.99 5.29
CA ASP A 321 6.70 -7.73 5.40
C ASP A 321 6.03 -6.64 4.56
N GLY A 322 5.52 -5.61 5.23
CA GLY A 322 4.98 -4.40 4.59
C GLY A 322 3.48 -4.44 4.32
N LEU A 323 2.88 -3.26 4.36
CA LEU A 323 1.50 -3.00 3.94
C LEU A 323 1.53 -2.13 2.70
N THR A 324 0.60 -2.37 1.77
CA THR A 324 0.43 -1.54 0.58
C THR A 324 -0.97 -0.97 0.54
N LEU A 325 -1.08 0.31 0.15
CA LEU A 325 -2.36 0.93 -0.13
C LEU A 325 -2.86 0.48 -1.52
N VAL A 326 -4.02 -0.18 -1.55
CA VAL A 326 -4.70 -0.62 -2.78
C VAL A 326 -6.10 -0.02 -2.85
N TYR A 327 -6.65 0.07 -4.05
CA TYR A 327 -7.94 0.70 -4.29
C TYR A 327 -8.92 -0.32 -4.86
N GLY A 328 -10.08 -0.44 -4.22
CA GLY A 328 -11.16 -1.31 -4.68
C GLY A 328 -11.97 -0.68 -5.82
N SER A 329 -12.80 -1.50 -6.49
CA SER A 329 -13.73 -1.05 -7.56
C SER A 329 -14.77 -0.07 -7.06
N ASN A 330 -15.04 -0.12 -5.75
CA ASN A 330 -15.92 0.82 -5.06
C ASN A 330 -15.27 2.19 -4.83
N GLY A 331 -14.05 2.43 -5.32
CA GLY A 331 -13.31 3.67 -5.15
C GLY A 331 -12.74 3.87 -3.74
N LYS A 332 -12.81 2.85 -2.87
CA LYS A 332 -12.27 2.93 -1.50
C LYS A 332 -10.83 2.42 -1.45
N SER A 333 -10.07 2.96 -0.52
CA SER A 333 -8.71 2.55 -0.21
C SER A 333 -8.67 1.49 0.90
N TYR A 334 -7.74 0.55 0.75
CA TYR A 334 -7.53 -0.57 1.66
C TYR A 334 -6.04 -0.75 1.93
N TRP A 335 -5.70 -1.09 3.16
CA TRP A 335 -4.42 -1.69 3.48
C TRP A 335 -4.43 -3.16 3.09
N TYR A 336 -3.54 -3.54 2.19
CA TYR A 336 -3.26 -4.91 1.78
C TYR A 336 -2.00 -5.43 2.46
N THR A 337 -2.04 -6.66 2.95
CA THR A 337 -0.87 -7.42 3.40
C THR A 337 -1.15 -8.92 3.35
N GLY A 338 -0.17 -9.70 2.93
CA GLY A 338 -0.19 -11.15 3.06
C GLY A 338 -0.17 -11.60 4.52
N LEU A 339 -0.62 -12.84 4.76
CA LEU A 339 -0.57 -13.52 6.04
C LEU A 339 0.17 -14.84 5.90
N THR A 340 1.00 -15.18 6.87
CA THR A 340 1.72 -16.45 6.95
C THR A 340 1.46 -17.12 8.29
N SER A 341 1.61 -18.43 8.34
CA SER A 341 1.66 -19.15 9.61
C SER A 341 3.01 -18.89 10.29
N VAL A 342 2.99 -18.68 11.60
CA VAL A 342 4.24 -18.56 12.37
C VAL A 342 5.03 -19.87 12.26
N GLY A 343 6.26 -19.80 11.75
CA GLY A 343 7.16 -20.95 11.58
C GLY A 343 7.12 -21.62 10.19
N ALA A 344 6.39 -21.07 9.21
CA ALA A 344 6.47 -21.49 7.81
C ALA A 344 7.38 -20.54 7.03
N ASP A 345 8.39 -21.08 6.34
CA ASP A 345 9.24 -20.32 5.44
C ASP A 345 8.55 -20.25 4.06
N ASP A 346 8.26 -19.03 3.60
CA ASP A 346 7.87 -18.68 2.22
C ASP A 346 6.45 -19.00 1.70
N GLY A 347 5.58 -19.62 2.51
CA GLY A 347 4.17 -19.85 2.16
C GLY A 347 3.20 -18.83 2.74
N THR A 348 2.40 -18.16 1.90
CA THR A 348 1.24 -17.40 2.38
C THR A 348 0.04 -18.32 2.57
N VAL A 349 -0.75 -18.07 3.63
CA VAL A 349 -2.01 -18.77 3.92
C VAL A 349 -3.23 -17.89 3.59
N GLY A 350 -2.99 -16.67 3.11
CA GLY A 350 -4.02 -15.73 2.70
C GLY A 350 -3.55 -14.29 2.78
N PHE A 351 -4.45 -13.35 2.60
CA PHE A 351 -4.13 -11.92 2.75
C PHE A 351 -5.28 -11.20 3.45
N ALA A 352 -4.98 -10.04 4.02
CA ALA A 352 -5.95 -9.18 4.66
C ALA A 352 -6.16 -7.90 3.86
N LEU A 353 -7.42 -7.46 3.75
CA LEU A 353 -7.79 -6.11 3.33
C LEU A 353 -8.44 -5.39 4.51
N VAL A 354 -7.89 -4.23 4.87
CA VAL A 354 -8.42 -3.38 5.94
C VAL A 354 -8.82 -2.03 5.35
N ASP A 355 -10.12 -1.71 5.41
CA ASP A 355 -10.63 -0.41 4.98
C ASP A 355 -9.91 0.70 5.77
N THR A 356 -9.22 1.60 5.06
CA THR A 356 -8.33 2.61 5.65
C THR A 356 -9.09 3.69 6.40
N ARG A 357 -10.43 3.70 6.30
CA ARG A 357 -11.32 4.62 7.00
C ARG A 357 -12.01 3.91 8.14
N THR A 358 -12.83 2.91 7.80
CA THR A 358 -13.72 2.27 8.77
C THR A 358 -13.04 1.16 9.57
N LYS A 359 -11.81 0.77 9.21
CA LYS A 359 -11.09 -0.37 9.81
C LYS A 359 -11.84 -1.70 9.65
N GLN A 360 -12.69 -1.81 8.64
CA GLN A 360 -13.39 -3.06 8.36
C GLN A 360 -12.40 -4.02 7.73
N THR A 361 -12.19 -5.17 8.38
CA THR A 361 -11.15 -6.12 8.01
C THR A 361 -11.77 -7.37 7.40
N THR A 362 -11.22 -7.79 6.25
CA THR A 362 -11.57 -9.05 5.60
C THR A 362 -10.29 -9.85 5.38
N TRP A 363 -10.28 -11.09 5.85
CA TRP A 363 -9.23 -12.07 5.57
C TRP A 363 -9.69 -13.00 4.46
N TYR A 364 -8.82 -13.24 3.49
CA TYR A 364 -9.05 -14.13 2.37
C TYR A 364 -8.07 -15.29 2.47
N PRO A 365 -8.54 -16.49 2.85
CA PRO A 365 -7.71 -17.69 2.84
C PRO A 365 -7.28 -17.99 1.41
N LEU A 366 -5.97 -18.01 1.17
CA LEU A 366 -5.40 -18.29 -0.14
C LEU A 366 -3.99 -18.83 0.07
N THR A 367 -3.79 -20.10 -0.24
CA THR A 367 -2.45 -20.68 -0.24
C THR A 367 -1.69 -20.20 -1.48
N GLY A 368 -0.46 -19.74 -1.26
CA GLY A 368 0.39 -19.29 -2.36
C GLY A 368 1.76 -18.83 -1.89
N ALA A 369 2.37 -17.97 -2.69
CA ALA A 369 3.63 -17.31 -2.38
C ALA A 369 3.43 -16.02 -1.59
N THR A 370 4.38 -15.74 -0.70
CA THR A 370 4.53 -14.42 -0.08
C THR A 370 4.97 -13.39 -1.13
N GLU A 371 4.79 -12.12 -0.79
CA GLU A 371 5.29 -10.98 -1.56
C GLU A 371 6.79 -11.10 -1.84
N GLU A 372 7.56 -11.55 -0.85
CA GLU A 372 9.00 -11.73 -0.98
C GLU A 372 9.35 -12.90 -1.93
N ALA A 373 8.67 -14.04 -1.81
CA ALA A 373 8.88 -15.16 -2.72
C ALA A 373 8.53 -14.79 -4.17
N ALA A 374 7.47 -14.02 -4.38
CA ALA A 374 7.12 -13.47 -5.70
C ALA A 374 8.21 -12.54 -6.24
N ARG A 375 8.77 -11.67 -5.38
CA ARG A 375 9.87 -10.76 -5.71
C ARG A 375 11.11 -11.53 -6.16
N GLN A 376 11.49 -12.57 -5.43
CA GLN A 376 12.61 -13.44 -5.78
C GLN A 376 12.36 -14.18 -7.11
N SER A 377 11.14 -14.65 -7.34
CA SER A 377 10.78 -15.33 -8.59
C SER A 377 10.90 -14.39 -9.81
N ALA A 378 10.39 -13.16 -9.68
CA ALA A 378 10.52 -12.15 -10.73
C ALA A 378 11.98 -11.78 -11.01
N MET A 379 12.81 -11.59 -9.98
CA MET A 379 14.23 -11.31 -10.15
C MET A 379 14.98 -12.51 -10.75
N GLY A 380 14.61 -13.73 -10.37
CA GLY A 380 15.16 -14.96 -10.93
C GLY A 380 14.90 -15.10 -12.44
N LYS A 381 13.74 -14.62 -12.92
CA LYS A 381 13.38 -14.64 -14.36
C LYS A 381 14.27 -13.71 -15.21
N VAL A 382 14.83 -12.66 -14.62
CA VAL A 382 15.70 -11.67 -15.28
C VAL A 382 17.06 -11.55 -14.57
N GLN A 383 17.53 -12.64 -13.98
CA GLN A 383 18.72 -12.64 -13.13
C GLN A 383 19.96 -12.11 -13.87
N GLU A 384 20.05 -12.36 -15.17
CA GLU A 384 21.12 -11.89 -16.03
C GLU A 384 21.17 -10.36 -16.21
N LYS A 385 20.06 -9.67 -15.93
CA LYS A 385 19.97 -8.20 -15.98
C LYS A 385 20.41 -7.53 -14.69
N GLY A 386 20.46 -8.28 -13.59
CA GLY A 386 20.71 -7.73 -12.25
C GLY A 386 19.66 -6.70 -11.83
N TYR A 387 18.40 -6.89 -12.24
CA TYR A 387 17.32 -5.99 -11.87
C TYR A 387 16.76 -6.31 -10.48
N GLU A 388 16.41 -5.26 -9.74
CA GLU A 388 15.74 -5.37 -8.44
C GLU A 388 14.24 -5.13 -8.60
N ALA A 389 13.43 -6.06 -8.08
CA ALA A 389 11.98 -5.92 -8.06
C ALA A 389 11.51 -5.00 -6.91
N SER A 390 10.54 -4.13 -7.21
CA SER A 390 9.81 -3.36 -6.19
C SER A 390 9.00 -4.30 -5.29
N PHE A 391 8.54 -3.78 -4.15
CA PHE A 391 7.52 -4.48 -3.37
C PHE A 391 6.27 -4.73 -4.25
N PRO A 392 5.74 -5.96 -4.29
CA PRO A 392 4.63 -6.30 -5.16
C PRO A 392 3.32 -5.67 -4.69
N VAL A 393 2.46 -5.38 -5.65
CA VAL A 393 1.07 -5.02 -5.39
C VAL A 393 0.19 -6.12 -5.98
N ALA A 394 -0.76 -6.62 -5.20
CA ALA A 394 -1.67 -7.66 -5.65
C ALA A 394 -2.82 -7.06 -6.48
N TYR A 395 -3.05 -7.67 -7.65
CA TYR A 395 -4.14 -7.35 -8.54
C TYR A 395 -4.93 -8.61 -8.89
N ASN A 396 -6.18 -8.41 -9.29
CA ASN A 396 -6.96 -9.43 -9.95
C ASN A 396 -6.81 -9.27 -11.46
N ILE A 397 -6.02 -10.16 -12.08
CA ILE A 397 -5.81 -10.18 -13.52
C ILE A 397 -6.50 -11.44 -14.05
N ASN A 398 -7.61 -11.27 -14.77
CA ASN A 398 -8.40 -12.37 -15.33
C ASN A 398 -8.85 -13.43 -14.30
N ASN A 399 -9.30 -13.01 -13.12
CA ASN A 399 -9.67 -13.89 -12.00
C ASN A 399 -8.52 -14.71 -11.42
N VAL A 400 -7.28 -14.37 -11.78
CA VAL A 400 -6.08 -14.92 -11.17
C VAL A 400 -5.48 -13.86 -10.24
N PRO A 401 -5.22 -14.19 -8.97
CA PRO A 401 -4.48 -13.32 -8.08
C PRO A 401 -3.03 -13.22 -8.58
N THR A 402 -2.62 -12.00 -8.93
CA THR A 402 -1.33 -11.73 -9.56
C THR A 402 -0.62 -10.60 -8.85
N TYR A 403 0.60 -10.84 -8.40
CA TYR A 403 1.51 -9.80 -7.95
C TYR A 403 2.12 -9.08 -9.14
N VAL A 404 2.03 -7.75 -9.15
CA VAL A 404 2.68 -6.91 -10.15
C VAL A 404 3.79 -6.11 -9.49
N MET A 405 4.96 -6.09 -10.13
CA MET A 405 6.16 -5.42 -9.65
C MET A 405 6.84 -4.68 -10.79
N SER A 406 7.56 -3.63 -10.43
CA SER A 406 8.48 -2.95 -11.34
C SER A 406 9.89 -3.48 -11.12
N LEU A 407 10.55 -3.90 -12.20
CA LEU A 407 11.94 -4.33 -12.23
C LEU A 407 12.83 -3.14 -12.59
N LYS A 408 13.79 -2.84 -11.71
CA LYS A 408 14.63 -1.65 -11.79
C LYS A 408 16.09 -2.00 -11.99
N ASP A 409 16.81 -1.16 -12.73
CA ASP A 409 18.27 -1.23 -12.77
C ASP A 409 18.92 -0.68 -11.48
N ASN A 410 20.25 -0.79 -11.39
CA ASN A 410 21.02 -0.26 -10.25
C ASN A 410 20.93 1.27 -10.09
N ALA A 411 20.47 1.99 -11.12
CA ALA A 411 20.21 3.42 -11.03
C ALA A 411 18.80 3.73 -10.46
N GLY A 412 17.97 2.70 -10.24
CA GLY A 412 16.61 2.80 -9.73
C GLY A 412 15.59 3.21 -10.79
N LEU A 413 15.90 3.03 -12.07
CA LEU A 413 14.98 3.29 -13.17
C LEU A 413 14.23 2.02 -13.53
N VAL A 414 12.90 2.12 -13.70
CA VAL A 414 12.08 0.99 -14.15
C VAL A 414 12.45 0.63 -15.58
N LYS A 415 12.71 -0.66 -15.79
CA LYS A 415 13.07 -1.22 -17.10
C LYS A 415 12.05 -2.21 -17.61
N MET A 416 11.44 -2.96 -16.69
CA MET A 416 10.46 -3.98 -17.02
C MET A 416 9.39 -4.05 -15.93
N ILE A 417 8.25 -4.63 -16.28
CA ILE A 417 7.19 -5.02 -15.36
C ILE A 417 7.21 -6.54 -15.25
N ALA A 418 7.03 -7.04 -14.05
CA ALA A 418 6.87 -8.47 -13.76
C ALA A 418 5.48 -8.73 -13.21
N MET A 419 4.88 -9.83 -13.66
CA MET A 419 3.61 -10.37 -13.18
C MET A 419 3.85 -11.79 -12.70
N VAL A 420 3.52 -12.07 -11.44
CA VAL A 420 3.75 -13.36 -10.79
C VAL A 420 2.43 -13.87 -10.22
N SER A 421 2.05 -15.11 -10.52
CA SER A 421 0.85 -15.70 -9.91
C SER A 421 1.07 -15.88 -8.41
N VAL A 422 0.09 -15.47 -7.61
CA VAL A 422 0.12 -15.70 -6.15
C VAL A 422 0.05 -17.21 -5.86
N GLN A 423 -0.77 -17.96 -6.60
CA GLN A 423 -0.97 -19.39 -6.36
C GLN A 423 0.20 -20.26 -6.81
N ASP A 424 0.87 -19.85 -7.90
CA ASP A 424 2.05 -20.53 -8.43
C ASP A 424 3.11 -19.51 -8.83
N TYR A 425 4.02 -19.21 -7.91
CA TYR A 425 5.09 -18.23 -8.15
C TYR A 425 6.05 -18.63 -9.27
N SER A 426 6.01 -19.87 -9.75
CA SER A 426 6.78 -20.28 -10.93
C SER A 426 6.14 -19.85 -12.26
N ILE A 427 4.93 -19.27 -12.22
CA ILE A 427 4.28 -18.57 -13.34
C ILE A 427 4.67 -17.10 -13.24
N VAL A 428 5.66 -16.72 -14.05
CA VAL A 428 6.20 -15.37 -14.14
C VAL A 428 6.16 -14.89 -15.58
N GLY A 429 5.53 -13.75 -15.81
CA GLY A 429 5.59 -13.01 -17.07
C GLY A 429 6.35 -11.69 -16.90
N VAL A 430 7.17 -11.32 -17.87
CA VAL A 430 7.93 -10.06 -17.87
C VAL A 430 7.82 -9.33 -19.21
N GLY A 431 7.85 -8.00 -19.17
CA GLY A 431 7.81 -7.18 -20.39
C GLY A 431 8.29 -5.75 -20.15
N ALA A 432 8.57 -4.99 -21.22
CA ALA A 432 9.06 -3.62 -21.08
C ALA A 432 7.96 -2.65 -20.58
N ASN A 433 6.70 -3.03 -20.74
CA ASN A 433 5.52 -2.31 -20.28
C ASN A 433 4.44 -3.29 -19.81
N VAL A 434 3.38 -2.77 -19.20
CA VAL A 434 2.29 -3.58 -18.64
C VAL A 434 1.66 -4.51 -19.67
N LYS A 435 1.43 -4.03 -20.90
CA LYS A 435 0.77 -4.81 -21.96
C LYS A 435 1.64 -5.99 -22.40
N GLU A 436 2.94 -5.77 -22.56
CA GLU A 436 3.89 -6.84 -22.89
C GLU A 436 4.02 -7.85 -21.75
N ALA A 437 4.13 -7.37 -20.50
CA ALA A 437 4.22 -8.25 -19.33
C ALA A 437 2.97 -9.11 -19.17
N LEU A 438 1.78 -8.52 -19.42
CA LEU A 438 0.52 -9.25 -19.39
C LEU A 438 0.46 -10.31 -20.51
N ARG A 439 0.89 -9.98 -21.72
CA ARG A 439 0.92 -10.94 -22.84
C ARG A 439 1.83 -12.12 -22.52
N ASP A 440 3.04 -11.85 -22.02
CA ASP A 440 3.98 -12.89 -21.60
C ASP A 440 3.40 -13.75 -20.47
N TYR A 441 2.82 -13.10 -19.45
CA TYR A 441 2.18 -13.76 -18.31
C TYR A 441 1.02 -14.69 -18.74
N LYS A 442 0.11 -14.21 -19.59
CA LYS A 442 -0.98 -15.03 -20.17
C LYS A 442 -0.43 -16.23 -20.93
N GLY A 443 0.64 -16.04 -21.70
CA GLY A 443 1.31 -17.12 -22.43
C GLY A 443 1.81 -18.22 -21.50
N VAL A 444 2.48 -17.87 -20.40
CA VAL A 444 3.00 -18.83 -19.41
C VAL A 444 1.86 -19.49 -18.63
N LEU A 445 0.84 -18.73 -18.25
CA LEU A 445 -0.32 -19.21 -17.51
C LEU A 445 -1.07 -20.30 -18.30
N ASN A 446 -1.35 -20.05 -19.58
CA ASN A 446 -2.01 -21.02 -20.46
C ASN A 446 -1.12 -22.25 -20.74
N GLY A 447 0.19 -22.07 -20.90
CA GLY A 447 1.14 -23.16 -21.19
C GLY A 447 1.30 -24.19 -20.08
N LYS A 448 0.97 -23.86 -18.82
CA LYS A 448 1.06 -24.79 -17.68
C LYS A 448 -0.21 -25.61 -17.42
N GLY A 449 -1.22 -25.52 -18.29
CA GLY A 449 -2.49 -26.25 -18.10
C GLY A 449 -3.38 -25.64 -17.01
N ASN A 450 -3.00 -24.49 -16.43
CA ASN A 450 -3.94 -23.58 -15.79
C ASN A 450 -4.73 -22.88 -16.90
N ALA A 451 -5.58 -23.65 -17.58
CA ALA A 451 -6.62 -23.10 -18.41
C ALA A 451 -7.39 -22.13 -17.52
N ILE A 452 -7.28 -20.84 -17.82
CA ILE A 452 -8.23 -19.85 -17.34
C ILE A 452 -9.58 -20.48 -17.65
N ALA A 453 -10.33 -20.87 -16.60
CA ALA A 453 -11.75 -21.08 -16.73
C ALA A 453 -12.24 -19.74 -17.28
N THR A 454 -12.47 -19.72 -18.60
CA THR A 454 -12.78 -18.54 -19.36
C THR A 454 -13.99 -17.95 -18.64
N SER A 455 -13.76 -16.88 -17.89
CA SER A 455 -14.83 -16.30 -17.10
C SER A 455 -15.90 -15.91 -18.09
N SER A 456 -17.07 -16.51 -17.89
CA SER A 456 -18.26 -16.48 -18.74
C SER A 456 -18.90 -15.09 -18.88
N ASN A 457 -18.15 -14.01 -18.65
CA ASN A 457 -18.62 -12.62 -18.69
C ASN A 457 -17.71 -11.65 -19.44
N VAL A 458 -16.68 -12.12 -20.15
CA VAL A 458 -16.10 -11.36 -21.26
C VAL A 458 -16.78 -11.88 -22.52
N ALA A 459 -17.37 -11.00 -23.33
CA ALA A 459 -18.00 -11.41 -24.59
C ALA A 459 -16.92 -11.98 -25.53
N SER A 460 -16.67 -13.28 -25.44
CA SER A 460 -15.80 -13.97 -26.39
C SER A 460 -16.56 -14.08 -27.71
N PHE A 461 -16.06 -13.44 -28.74
CA PHE A 461 -16.63 -13.53 -30.08
C PHE A 461 -15.99 -14.72 -30.78
N GLU A 462 -16.82 -15.61 -31.32
CA GLU A 462 -16.36 -16.64 -32.26
C GLU A 462 -16.59 -16.16 -33.69
N ILE A 463 -15.55 -16.25 -34.51
CA ILE A 463 -15.63 -15.99 -35.95
C ILE A 463 -15.08 -17.19 -36.71
N GLU A 464 -15.77 -17.55 -37.79
CA GLU A 464 -15.33 -18.56 -38.74
C GLU A 464 -15.20 -17.91 -40.11
N THR A 465 -13.97 -17.72 -40.58
CA THR A 465 -13.70 -16.99 -41.82
C THR A 465 -12.33 -17.37 -42.40
N GLU A 466 -11.98 -16.80 -43.54
CA GLU A 466 -10.71 -17.03 -44.24
C GLU A 466 -9.62 -16.08 -43.75
N VAL A 467 -8.37 -16.58 -43.71
CA VAL A 467 -7.19 -15.76 -43.45
C VAL A 467 -6.78 -14.99 -44.71
N VAL A 468 -6.73 -13.65 -44.62
CA VAL A 468 -6.36 -12.75 -45.73
C VAL A 468 -4.87 -12.42 -45.70
N ARG A 469 -4.26 -12.37 -44.51
CA ARG A 469 -2.83 -12.09 -44.35
C ARG A 469 -2.29 -12.76 -43.11
N VAL A 470 -1.05 -13.24 -43.19
CA VAL A 470 -0.27 -13.74 -42.04
C VAL A 470 1.08 -13.02 -42.01
N GLY A 471 1.56 -12.73 -40.82
CA GLY A 471 2.92 -12.27 -40.57
C GLY A 471 3.42 -12.81 -39.23
N ALA A 472 4.74 -12.90 -39.05
CA ALA A 472 5.34 -13.31 -37.78
C ALA A 472 6.31 -12.24 -37.28
N ASP A 473 6.39 -12.08 -35.96
CA ASP A 473 7.33 -11.18 -35.30
C ASP A 473 7.87 -11.87 -34.05
N THR A 474 9.19 -11.85 -33.88
CA THR A 474 9.87 -12.43 -32.73
C THR A 474 10.25 -11.32 -31.76
N ARG A 475 9.63 -11.33 -30.57
CA ARG A 475 9.91 -10.37 -29.49
C ARG A 475 10.29 -11.11 -28.22
N ASN A 476 11.41 -10.72 -27.62
CA ASN A 476 11.89 -11.28 -26.35
C ASN A 476 12.01 -12.83 -26.36
N GLY A 477 12.35 -13.43 -27.50
CA GLY A 477 12.50 -14.88 -27.65
C GLY A 477 11.21 -15.65 -27.93
N ASN A 478 10.04 -14.98 -27.92
CA ASN A 478 8.75 -15.56 -28.30
C ASN A 478 8.35 -15.12 -29.71
N THR A 479 7.86 -16.04 -30.54
CA THR A 479 7.34 -15.74 -31.88
C THR A 479 5.83 -15.58 -31.83
N PHE A 480 5.36 -14.41 -32.24
CA PHE A 480 3.94 -14.07 -32.37
C PHE A 480 3.55 -14.04 -33.84
N TYR A 481 2.39 -14.60 -34.16
CA TYR A 481 1.79 -14.62 -35.48
C TYR A 481 0.62 -13.65 -35.51
N TYR A 482 0.58 -12.80 -36.53
CA TYR A 482 -0.40 -11.77 -36.78
C TYR A 482 -1.22 -12.16 -38.00
N MET A 483 -2.53 -12.07 -37.91
CA MET A 483 -3.46 -12.47 -38.94
C MET A 483 -4.49 -11.39 -39.20
N ILE A 484 -4.84 -11.19 -40.47
CA ILE A 484 -6.01 -10.41 -40.87
C ILE A 484 -7.04 -11.39 -41.41
N LEU A 485 -8.27 -11.28 -40.94
CA LEU A 485 -9.36 -12.20 -41.24
C LEU A 485 -10.39 -11.52 -42.15
N LYS A 486 -10.94 -12.28 -43.10
CA LYS A 486 -11.87 -11.78 -44.12
C LYS A 486 -13.16 -11.28 -43.47
N GLY A 487 -13.57 -10.04 -43.78
CA GLY A 487 -14.69 -9.35 -43.16
C GLY A 487 -14.35 -8.65 -41.82
N PHE A 488 -13.10 -8.74 -41.37
CA PHE A 488 -12.58 -8.11 -40.15
C PHE A 488 -11.24 -7.39 -40.43
N GLU A 489 -11.09 -6.79 -41.61
CA GLU A 489 -9.85 -6.17 -42.06
C GLU A 489 -9.44 -4.92 -41.26
N ASN A 490 -10.35 -4.40 -40.44
CA ASN A 490 -10.09 -3.34 -39.47
C ASN A 490 -9.41 -3.83 -38.19
N LYS A 491 -9.13 -5.13 -38.07
CA LYS A 491 -8.51 -5.76 -36.89
C LYS A 491 -7.32 -6.63 -37.29
N VAL A 492 -6.32 -6.69 -36.41
CA VAL A 492 -5.16 -7.55 -36.51
C VAL A 492 -5.22 -8.54 -35.35
N PHE A 493 -5.47 -9.81 -35.67
CA PHE A 493 -5.53 -10.90 -34.71
C PHE A 493 -4.13 -11.40 -34.41
N VAL A 494 -3.80 -11.64 -33.15
CA VAL A 494 -2.45 -12.06 -32.75
C VAL A 494 -2.49 -13.24 -31.79
N GLY A 495 -1.67 -14.24 -32.08
CA GLY A 495 -1.54 -15.46 -31.29
C GLY A 495 -0.17 -16.11 -31.46
N GLY A 496 0.15 -17.08 -30.61
CA GLY A 496 1.38 -17.87 -30.68
C GLY A 496 1.06 -19.36 -30.71
N SER A 497 2.09 -20.18 -30.92
CA SER A 497 1.95 -21.66 -30.90
C SER A 497 1.42 -22.22 -29.58
N THR A 498 1.51 -21.44 -28.50
CA THR A 498 0.94 -21.78 -27.19
C THR A 498 -0.59 -21.77 -27.16
N ILE A 499 -1.25 -21.06 -28.09
CA ILE A 499 -2.71 -21.04 -28.21
C ILE A 499 -3.18 -22.22 -29.07
N SER A 500 -2.53 -22.41 -30.23
CA SER A 500 -2.74 -23.58 -31.09
C SER A 500 -1.48 -23.83 -31.89
N ASN A 501 -1.11 -25.11 -32.00
CA ASN A 501 0.01 -25.56 -32.83
C ASN A 501 -0.27 -25.35 -34.33
N GLU A 502 -1.50 -25.03 -34.71
CA GLU A 502 -1.92 -24.77 -36.08
C GLU A 502 -1.62 -23.34 -36.53
N ILE A 503 -1.49 -22.39 -35.60
CA ILE A 503 -1.21 -20.98 -35.91
C ILE A 503 0.09 -20.83 -36.74
N PRO A 504 1.24 -21.43 -36.36
CA PRO A 504 2.48 -21.30 -37.11
C PRO A 504 2.43 -21.84 -38.55
N ILE A 505 1.54 -22.77 -38.82
CA ILE A 505 1.43 -23.48 -40.10
C ILE A 505 0.24 -23.00 -40.94
N THR A 506 -0.56 -22.07 -40.42
CA THR A 506 -1.70 -21.49 -41.13
C THR A 506 -1.22 -20.57 -42.25
N THR A 507 -1.87 -20.66 -43.40
CA THR A 507 -1.54 -19.88 -44.60
C THR A 507 -2.69 -18.99 -45.05
N VAL A 508 -2.40 -18.05 -45.96
CA VAL A 508 -3.42 -17.18 -46.56
C VAL A 508 -4.38 -18.04 -47.39
N GLY A 509 -5.69 -17.90 -47.14
CA GLY A 509 -6.75 -18.67 -47.76
C GLY A 509 -7.32 -19.78 -46.87
N ASP A 510 -6.62 -20.17 -45.80
CA ASP A 510 -7.12 -21.19 -44.87
C ASP A 510 -8.38 -20.68 -44.15
N ARG A 511 -9.34 -21.58 -43.96
CA ARG A 511 -10.54 -21.31 -43.19
C ARG A 511 -10.30 -21.62 -41.72
N VAL A 512 -10.50 -20.65 -40.86
CA VAL A 512 -10.16 -20.72 -39.44
C VAL A 512 -11.35 -20.40 -38.57
N LYS A 513 -11.45 -21.06 -37.43
CA LYS A 513 -12.34 -20.71 -36.33
C LYS A 513 -11.51 -20.07 -35.22
N VAL A 514 -11.82 -18.81 -34.91
CA VAL A 514 -11.07 -17.99 -33.95
C VAL A 514 -12.02 -17.50 -32.86
N SER A 515 -11.67 -17.75 -31.60
CA SER A 515 -12.29 -17.10 -30.45
C SER A 515 -11.40 -15.96 -29.97
N TYR A 516 -11.97 -14.79 -29.73
CA TYR A 516 -11.22 -13.60 -29.32
C TYR A 516 -12.04 -12.70 -28.40
N ASP A 517 -11.33 -11.79 -27.71
CA ASP A 517 -11.93 -10.74 -26.88
C ASP A 517 -11.99 -9.43 -27.67
N ASP A 518 -13.18 -8.89 -27.91
CA ASP A 518 -13.34 -7.59 -28.57
C ASP A 518 -13.23 -6.45 -27.55
N GLY A 519 -12.01 -6.13 -27.15
CA GLY A 519 -11.71 -4.95 -26.33
C GLY A 519 -11.85 -3.61 -27.08
N GLY A 520 -12.45 -3.58 -28.28
CA GLY A 520 -12.59 -2.38 -29.12
C GLY A 520 -11.27 -1.88 -29.73
N ASN A 521 -10.23 -2.72 -29.74
CA ASN A 521 -8.89 -2.38 -30.21
C ASN A 521 -8.65 -2.86 -31.65
N GLU A 522 -7.75 -2.16 -32.37
CA GLU A 522 -7.26 -2.61 -33.69
C GLU A 522 -6.42 -3.89 -33.60
N LEU A 523 -5.74 -4.13 -32.46
CA LEU A 523 -4.99 -5.36 -32.19
C LEU A 523 -5.77 -6.23 -31.22
N VAL A 524 -6.03 -7.47 -31.61
CA VAL A 524 -6.93 -8.40 -30.91
C VAL A 524 -6.20 -9.70 -30.57
N ASP A 525 -6.12 -10.03 -29.30
CA ASP A 525 -5.50 -11.29 -28.86
C ASP A 525 -6.44 -12.47 -29.09
N ILE A 526 -5.90 -13.55 -29.65
CA ILE A 526 -6.63 -14.79 -29.91
C ILE A 526 -6.68 -15.62 -28.62
N ASN A 527 -7.88 -16.09 -28.26
CA ASN A 527 -8.10 -16.97 -27.10
C ASN A 527 -8.07 -18.44 -27.51
N SER A 528 -8.68 -18.80 -28.64
CA SER A 528 -8.62 -20.14 -29.22
C SER A 528 -8.55 -20.06 -30.74
N PHE A 529 -7.93 -21.06 -31.35
CA PHE A 529 -7.70 -21.10 -32.78
C PHE A 529 -7.76 -22.54 -33.31
N ASP A 530 -8.54 -22.74 -34.36
CA ASP A 530 -8.70 -24.01 -35.07
C ASP A 530 -8.63 -23.73 -36.58
N ASN A 531 -7.71 -24.38 -37.28
CA ASN A 531 -7.60 -24.33 -38.73
C ASN A 531 -8.40 -25.48 -39.33
N LEU A 532 -9.57 -25.16 -39.88
CA LEU A 532 -10.54 -26.12 -40.37
C LEU A 532 -10.07 -26.89 -41.60
N GLU A 533 -9.04 -26.40 -42.29
CA GLU A 533 -8.41 -27.07 -43.43
C GLU A 533 -7.28 -28.03 -42.98
N PHE A 534 -6.91 -28.02 -41.70
CA PHE A 534 -5.83 -28.82 -41.16
C PHE A 534 -6.33 -29.79 -40.09
N GLN A 535 -6.52 -31.07 -40.45
CA GLN A 535 -6.75 -32.15 -39.49
C GLN A 535 -5.51 -33.04 -39.40
N LEU A 536 -4.89 -33.09 -38.22
CA LEU A 536 -3.86 -34.09 -37.91
C LEU A 536 -4.47 -35.49 -38.04
N GLN A 537 -3.96 -36.30 -38.97
CA GLN A 537 -4.44 -37.66 -39.15
C GLN A 537 -4.17 -38.48 -37.88
N LYS A 538 -5.25 -38.86 -37.18
CA LYS A 538 -5.17 -39.75 -36.01
C LYS A 538 -4.63 -41.10 -36.45
N THR A 539 -3.63 -41.61 -35.74
CA THR A 539 -3.09 -42.96 -35.99
C THR A 539 -4.16 -44.03 -35.71
N GLU A 540 -4.06 -45.19 -36.38
CA GLU A 540 -4.98 -46.32 -36.11
C GLU A 540 -5.03 -46.73 -34.64
N GLY A 541 -3.90 -46.57 -33.91
CA GLY A 541 -3.82 -46.82 -32.48
C GLY A 541 -4.67 -45.85 -31.65
N GLN A 542 -4.62 -44.55 -31.96
CA GLN A 542 -5.46 -43.53 -31.29
C GLN A 542 -6.95 -43.75 -31.57
N GLN A 543 -7.31 -44.08 -32.81
CA GLN A 543 -8.70 -44.35 -33.18
C GLN A 543 -9.26 -45.59 -32.48
N LYS A 544 -8.44 -46.63 -32.27
CA LYS A 544 -8.82 -47.81 -31.48
C LYS A 544 -9.02 -47.48 -30.00
N LEU A 545 -8.16 -46.62 -29.44
CA LEU A 545 -8.24 -46.19 -28.05
C LEU A 545 -9.50 -45.35 -27.79
N GLU A 546 -9.82 -44.39 -28.66
CA GLU A 546 -11.04 -43.59 -28.56
C GLU A 546 -12.31 -44.44 -28.66
N ARG A 547 -12.37 -45.39 -29.60
CA ARG A 547 -13.51 -46.32 -29.69
C ARG A 547 -13.66 -47.18 -28.43
N TYR A 548 -12.55 -47.57 -27.80
CA TYR A 548 -12.59 -48.29 -26.54
C TYR A 548 -13.15 -47.43 -25.41
N PHE A 549 -12.70 -46.18 -25.28
CA PHE A 549 -13.20 -45.26 -24.26
C PHE A 549 -14.66 -44.84 -24.50
N GLU A 550 -15.09 -44.61 -25.74
CA GLU A 550 -16.49 -44.32 -26.07
C GLU A 550 -17.43 -45.50 -25.79
N ALA A 551 -16.98 -46.74 -26.08
CA ALA A 551 -17.73 -47.94 -25.75
C ALA A 551 -17.85 -48.13 -24.23
N THR A 552 -16.78 -47.82 -23.48
CA THR A 552 -16.77 -47.91 -22.01
C THR A 552 -17.61 -46.80 -21.37
N ALA A 553 -17.60 -45.59 -21.93
CA ALA A 553 -18.42 -44.48 -21.48
C ALA A 553 -19.92 -44.74 -21.71
N LYS A 554 -20.32 -45.31 -22.86
CA LYS A 554 -21.70 -45.73 -23.12
C LYS A 554 -22.16 -46.86 -22.18
N ALA A 555 -21.29 -47.84 -21.90
CA ALA A 555 -21.61 -48.93 -20.99
C ALA A 555 -21.79 -48.49 -19.52
N ASN A 556 -21.20 -47.36 -19.12
CA ASN A 556 -21.37 -46.76 -17.79
C ASN A 556 -22.59 -45.82 -17.68
N ILE A 557 -23.23 -45.48 -18.79
CA ILE A 557 -24.48 -44.68 -18.82
C ILE A 557 -25.71 -45.59 -18.83
N GLU A 558 -25.56 -46.87 -19.23
CA GLU A 558 -26.62 -47.90 -19.22
C GLU A 558 -26.63 -48.80 -17.96
N LYS A 559 -25.79 -48.50 -16.96
CA LYS A 559 -25.85 -49.05 -15.61
C LYS A 559 -26.23 -47.97 -14.62
#